data_AF-A0A098GE82-F1
#
_entry.id   AF-A0A098GE82-F1
#
_cell.length_a   1.000
_cell.length_b   1.000
_cell.length_c   1.000
_cell.angle_alpha   90.00
_cell.angle_beta   90.00
_cell.angle_gamma   90.00
#
_symmetry.space_group_name_H-M   'P 1'
#
loop_
_entity.id
_entity.type
_entity.pdbx_description
1 polymer ?
#
loop_
_entity_poly.entity_id
_entity_poly.type
_entity_poly.pdbx_seq_one_letter_code
_entity_poly.pdbx_strand_id
1 'polypeptide(L)'
;MVKLSHLTDFFLKFILLVITLSVFVPFSPKMPAPGLDPSWALGLNQAIAQGLSFGKDIIFTLGPYSAIYTKAYHPSTDFMTMSGSFYLAFSYWIGMILLMRGIKWHWSIVFGLLLFTMIYVRDSLFFSYPLLAGLVCFKLLSYENQKKTFFSLPLQLTFIFAPFGLLPLIKGSLLILCALVAIFSSVFFKINEKNQLALICLIIPILSLLLFWVGAGQSVSNLFGYLEGTVSLTFGFSEAMATEGIHEEIILYLINCALILLFIALKNQMPRMHRFFILSLFLVFLFLSFKTGFTRHFGHAFIASSSILIAASLLPFIFNSKMVFCLILVSFNTWSYINSHYTNISICNNFKSTYSAAWFGLKNRLKGSNGLKQDFNLVMNFMRDQALFPELPGTTDIYSSNQSYLISSQNTWSPRPVFQSYSVFTASLAEKNKKHLMGKNRPDHIIFKIEPIDGRIPSLEDGSSWPFLITNYQPMQMINDFLFLQKKESPIVEPMELLTSEEHFLGETVTPPQGDQPLFAEFQIKPTILGYLSAIFFKPTPLYIHFELKNGTKKQYRLIANMAKSGLLLSPLIENTTDFAAMFDKRDELNSKLIKSFQISLNPNMLWQWKNEYVIHYKRFR
;
A
#
# COMPACT_ATOMS: atom_id res chain seq x y z
N MET A 1 -13.97 43.28 4.77
CA MET A 1 -14.36 41.85 4.89
C MET A 1 -15.86 41.83 5.12
N VAL A 2 -16.66 41.25 4.22
CA VAL A 2 -18.06 40.95 4.57
C VAL A 2 -18.01 39.84 5.61
N LYS A 3 -18.26 40.18 6.87
CA LYS A 3 -18.37 39.18 7.95
C LYS A 3 -19.67 38.44 7.69
N LEU A 4 -19.58 37.12 7.51
CA LEU A 4 -20.75 36.25 7.59
C LEU A 4 -21.44 36.47 8.94
N SER A 5 -22.77 36.35 8.96
CA SER A 5 -23.48 36.23 10.22
C SER A 5 -22.95 35.02 11.01
N HIS A 6 -22.99 35.08 12.34
CA HIS A 6 -22.58 33.95 13.18
C HIS A 6 -23.28 32.64 12.81
N LEU A 7 -24.57 32.73 12.45
CA LEU A 7 -25.37 31.59 12.00
C LEU A 7 -24.82 30.98 10.70
N THR A 8 -24.48 31.81 9.71
CA THR A 8 -23.96 31.33 8.43
C THR A 8 -22.56 30.71 8.53
N ASP A 9 -21.69 31.22 9.41
CA ASP A 9 -20.37 30.62 9.67
C ASP A 9 -20.50 29.28 10.41
N PHE A 10 -21.42 29.18 11.38
CA PHE A 10 -21.74 27.92 12.05
C PHE A 10 -22.25 26.87 11.05
N PHE A 11 -23.20 27.26 10.19
CA PHE A 11 -23.78 26.38 9.18
C PHE A 11 -22.73 25.86 8.19
N LEU A 12 -21.82 26.72 7.72
CA LEU A 12 -20.70 26.34 6.85
C LEU A 12 -19.80 25.28 7.49
N LYS A 13 -19.44 25.47 8.77
CA LYS A 13 -18.61 24.52 9.52
C LYS A 13 -19.35 23.20 9.76
N PHE A 14 -20.65 23.25 10.01
CA PHE A 14 -21.47 22.06 10.16
C PHE A 14 -21.59 21.28 8.85
N ILE A 15 -21.79 21.95 7.71
CA ILE A 15 -21.77 21.29 6.40
C ILE A 15 -20.42 20.60 6.16
N LEU A 16 -19.32 21.27 6.47
CA LEU A 16 -17.99 20.67 6.33
C LEU A 16 -17.84 19.40 7.19
N LEU A 17 -18.41 19.39 8.40
CA LEU A 17 -18.42 18.18 9.25
C LEU A 17 -19.19 17.04 8.60
N VAL A 18 -20.38 17.31 8.05
CA VAL A 18 -21.19 16.29 7.36
C VAL A 18 -20.45 15.75 6.14
N ILE A 19 -19.76 16.62 5.39
CA ILE A 19 -18.92 16.23 4.25
C ILE A 19 -17.77 15.33 4.71
N THR A 20 -16.99 15.74 5.72
CA THR A 20 -15.83 14.95 6.19
C THR A 20 -16.27 13.61 6.78
N LEU A 21 -17.35 13.57 7.55
CA LEU A 21 -17.92 12.33 8.07
C LEU A 21 -18.32 11.37 6.94
N SER A 22 -19.01 11.87 5.90
CA SER A 22 -19.44 11.04 4.78
C SER A 22 -18.27 10.49 3.95
N VAL A 23 -17.16 11.22 3.87
CA VAL A 23 -15.97 10.83 3.09
C VAL A 23 -15.09 9.82 3.86
N PHE A 24 -14.87 10.04 5.15
CA PHE A 24 -13.96 9.22 5.95
C PHE A 24 -14.64 7.97 6.53
N VAL A 25 -15.85 8.13 7.06
CA VAL A 25 -16.53 7.08 7.83
C VAL A 25 -17.22 6.09 6.89
N PRO A 26 -16.88 4.79 6.96
CA PRO A 26 -17.50 3.77 6.12
C PRO A 26 -18.87 3.35 6.69
N PHE A 27 -19.83 4.28 6.68
CA PHE A 27 -21.20 3.99 7.11
C PHE A 27 -21.81 2.81 6.33
N SER A 28 -21.48 2.71 5.04
CA SER A 28 -21.74 1.54 4.19
C SER A 28 -20.40 0.89 3.82
N PRO A 29 -19.88 -0.04 4.64
CA PRO A 29 -18.62 -0.71 4.37
C PRO A 29 -18.77 -1.71 3.22
N LYS A 30 -17.65 -2.08 2.59
CA LYS A 30 -17.60 -3.10 1.55
C LYS A 30 -17.66 -4.49 2.19
N MET A 31 -18.57 -5.33 1.74
CA MET A 31 -18.56 -6.74 2.12
C MET A 31 -17.35 -7.46 1.52
N PRO A 32 -16.92 -8.58 2.12
CA PRO A 32 -15.91 -9.44 1.51
C PRO A 32 -16.25 -9.81 0.07
N ALA A 33 -15.22 -10.10 -0.71
CA ALA A 33 -15.37 -10.56 -2.09
C ALA A 33 -14.19 -11.45 -2.46
N PRO A 34 -14.29 -12.25 -3.54
CA PRO A 34 -13.14 -12.96 -4.09
C PRO A 34 -12.20 -12.02 -4.85
N GLY A 35 -11.00 -12.53 -5.17
CA GLY A 35 -9.99 -11.82 -5.97
C GLY A 35 -8.85 -11.23 -5.14
N LEU A 36 -7.84 -10.72 -5.84
CA LEU A 36 -6.56 -10.26 -5.28
C LEU A 36 -6.75 -9.24 -4.14
N ASP A 37 -7.42 -8.12 -4.45
CA ASP A 37 -7.55 -7.00 -3.50
C ASP A 37 -8.52 -7.26 -2.35
N PRO A 38 -9.73 -7.78 -2.60
CA PRO A 38 -10.65 -8.14 -1.53
C PRO A 38 -10.09 -9.17 -0.55
N SER A 39 -9.27 -10.12 -1.04
CA SER A 39 -8.73 -11.21 -0.20
C SER A 39 -7.74 -10.73 0.83
N TRP A 40 -6.77 -9.87 0.47
CA TRP A 40 -5.89 -9.31 1.50
C TRP A 40 -6.64 -8.33 2.41
N ALA A 41 -7.65 -7.62 1.92
CA ALA A 41 -8.44 -6.72 2.77
C ALA A 41 -9.22 -7.48 3.85
N LEU A 42 -9.83 -8.63 3.50
CA LEU A 42 -10.44 -9.54 4.47
C LEU A 42 -9.37 -10.20 5.37
N GLY A 43 -8.27 -10.67 4.80
CA GLY A 43 -7.18 -11.31 5.55
C GLY A 43 -6.61 -10.45 6.68
N LEU A 44 -6.41 -9.15 6.47
CA LEU A 44 -5.93 -8.25 7.52
C LEU A 44 -6.94 -8.07 8.67
N ASN A 45 -8.24 -8.00 8.35
CA ASN A 45 -9.30 -7.96 9.36
C ASN A 45 -9.38 -9.27 10.14
N GLN A 46 -9.30 -10.39 9.42
CA GLN A 46 -9.34 -11.73 9.99
C GLN A 46 -8.14 -11.98 10.90
N ALA A 47 -6.97 -11.45 10.56
CA ALA A 47 -5.77 -11.51 11.40
C ALA A 47 -5.99 -10.84 12.76
N ILE A 48 -6.60 -9.65 12.79
CA ILE A 48 -6.99 -8.99 14.04
C ILE A 48 -8.03 -9.82 14.79
N ALA A 49 -9.03 -10.34 14.10
CA ALA A 49 -10.09 -11.14 14.70
C ALA A 49 -9.58 -12.43 15.38
N GLN A 50 -8.49 -13.03 14.87
CA GLN A 50 -7.85 -14.22 15.43
C GLN A 50 -6.71 -13.89 16.42
N GLY A 51 -6.37 -12.62 16.62
CA GLY A 51 -5.27 -12.22 17.49
C GLY A 51 -3.87 -12.45 16.91
N LEU A 52 -3.74 -12.53 15.58
CA LEU A 52 -2.44 -12.63 14.92
C LEU A 52 -1.62 -11.34 15.13
N SER A 53 -0.31 -11.52 15.31
CA SER A 53 0.62 -10.43 15.57
C SER A 53 1.16 -9.80 14.30
N PHE A 54 0.84 -8.53 14.07
CA PHE A 54 1.46 -7.72 13.02
C PHE A 54 2.95 -7.53 13.32
N GLY A 55 3.79 -7.70 12.29
CA GLY A 55 5.25 -7.68 12.41
C GLY A 55 5.90 -9.03 12.73
N LYS A 56 5.09 -10.06 13.04
CA LYS A 56 5.56 -11.43 13.28
C LYS A 56 4.79 -12.43 12.43
N ASP A 57 3.48 -12.54 12.66
CA ASP A 57 2.58 -13.48 11.98
C ASP A 57 2.02 -12.88 10.69
N ILE A 58 1.93 -11.53 10.61
CA ILE A 58 1.48 -10.80 9.42
C ILE A 58 2.45 -9.67 9.10
N ILE A 59 2.93 -9.64 7.85
CA ILE A 59 3.76 -8.58 7.28
C ILE A 59 3.14 -8.18 5.95
N PHE A 60 2.59 -6.96 5.90
CA PHE A 60 1.95 -6.43 4.71
C PHE A 60 2.06 -4.90 4.66
N THR A 61 1.74 -4.30 3.51
CA THR A 61 1.88 -2.85 3.29
C THR A 61 0.90 -2.00 4.12
N LEU A 62 -0.16 -2.64 4.64
CA LEU A 62 -1.14 -2.04 5.55
C LEU A 62 -1.08 -2.70 6.93
N GLY A 63 -1.52 -1.96 7.95
CA GLY A 63 -1.43 -2.36 9.35
C GLY A 63 -2.76 -2.78 9.97
N PRO A 64 -2.82 -2.86 11.32
CA PRO A 64 -3.99 -3.36 12.05
C PRO A 64 -5.25 -2.52 11.84
N TYR A 65 -5.13 -1.23 11.51
CA TYR A 65 -6.26 -0.33 11.22
C TYR A 65 -6.58 -0.22 9.72
N SER A 66 -6.10 -1.15 8.90
CA SER A 66 -6.26 -1.16 7.44
C SER A 66 -7.71 -1.03 6.96
N ALA A 67 -8.69 -1.52 7.72
CA ALA A 67 -10.11 -1.40 7.41
C ALA A 67 -10.61 0.05 7.27
N ILE A 68 -9.96 1.00 7.96
CA ILE A 68 -10.22 2.43 7.77
C ILE A 68 -9.90 2.85 6.34
N TYR A 69 -8.88 2.25 5.71
CA TYR A 69 -8.54 2.45 4.32
C TYR A 69 -9.39 1.57 3.38
N THR A 70 -9.46 0.26 3.60
CA THR A 70 -10.10 -0.66 2.63
C THR A 70 -11.62 -0.53 2.60
N LYS A 71 -12.23 -0.04 3.69
CA LYS A 71 -13.67 -0.14 3.99
C LYS A 71 -14.17 -1.58 4.12
N ALA A 72 -13.28 -2.57 4.18
CA ALA A 72 -13.71 -3.96 4.29
C ALA A 72 -14.39 -4.20 5.64
N TYR A 73 -15.63 -4.68 5.60
CA TYR A 73 -16.39 -5.02 6.78
C TYR A 73 -15.92 -6.36 7.34
N HIS A 74 -15.73 -6.41 8.65
CA HIS A 74 -15.62 -7.64 9.41
C HIS A 74 -16.26 -7.40 10.78
N PRO A 75 -17.15 -8.29 11.28
CA PRO A 75 -17.87 -8.05 12.53
C PRO A 75 -16.97 -7.73 13.72
N SER A 76 -15.84 -8.43 13.86
CA SER A 76 -14.90 -8.24 14.98
C SER A 76 -14.10 -6.93 14.93
N THR A 77 -13.97 -6.28 13.77
CA THR A 77 -13.16 -5.06 13.61
C THR A 77 -14.00 -3.82 13.27
N ASP A 78 -15.32 -3.96 13.11
CA ASP A 78 -16.21 -2.85 12.73
C ASP A 78 -16.18 -1.70 13.73
N PHE A 79 -16.20 -1.98 15.04
CA PHE A 79 -16.11 -0.94 16.06
C PHE A 79 -14.80 -0.15 15.98
N MET A 80 -13.67 -0.86 15.84
CA MET A 80 -12.34 -0.26 15.68
C MET A 80 -12.27 0.60 14.40
N THR A 81 -12.86 0.11 13.32
CA THR A 81 -12.92 0.80 12.02
C THR A 81 -13.75 2.07 12.11
N MET A 82 -14.96 1.99 12.69
CA MET A 82 -15.88 3.12 12.82
C MET A 82 -15.29 4.18 13.75
N SER A 83 -14.85 3.81 14.95
CA SER A 83 -14.27 4.74 15.92
C SER A 83 -13.03 5.45 15.38
N GLY A 84 -12.09 4.71 14.76
CA GLY A 84 -10.91 5.30 14.13
C GLY A 84 -11.25 6.21 12.94
N SER A 85 -12.25 5.85 12.13
CA SER A 85 -12.70 6.69 11.01
C SER A 85 -13.38 7.97 11.48
N PHE A 86 -14.23 7.89 12.52
CA PHE A 86 -14.84 9.06 13.16
C PHE A 86 -13.79 9.99 13.74
N TYR A 87 -12.81 9.42 14.45
CA TYR A 87 -11.69 10.16 15.00
C TYR A 87 -10.92 10.91 13.91
N LEU A 88 -10.52 10.24 12.83
CA LEU A 88 -9.86 10.91 11.70
C LEU A 88 -10.72 12.00 11.04
N ALA A 89 -12.01 11.73 10.83
CA ALA A 89 -12.93 12.70 10.23
C ALA A 89 -13.05 13.97 11.09
N PHE A 90 -13.14 13.78 12.41
CA PHE A 90 -13.23 14.87 13.38
C PHE A 90 -11.91 15.64 13.49
N SER A 91 -10.77 14.93 13.50
CA SER A 91 -9.43 15.52 13.43
C SER A 91 -9.22 16.35 12.16
N TYR A 92 -9.67 15.85 11.02
CA TYR A 92 -9.61 16.57 9.75
C TYR A 92 -10.48 17.83 9.78
N TRP A 93 -11.71 17.70 10.26
CA TRP A 93 -12.65 18.81 10.38
C TRP A 93 -12.13 19.92 11.31
N ILE A 94 -11.60 19.57 12.49
CA ILE A 94 -10.99 20.54 13.40
C ILE A 94 -9.78 21.21 12.74
N GLY A 95 -8.89 20.45 12.10
CA GLY A 95 -7.75 21.02 11.38
C GLY A 95 -8.18 22.06 10.33
N MET A 96 -9.24 21.76 9.58
CA MET A 96 -9.82 22.72 8.64
C MET A 96 -10.41 23.96 9.32
N ILE A 97 -11.14 23.81 10.43
CA ILE A 97 -11.64 24.96 11.21
C ILE A 97 -10.50 25.86 11.69
N LEU A 98 -9.38 25.27 12.12
CA LEU A 98 -8.20 26.01 12.54
C LEU A 98 -7.58 26.79 11.37
N LEU A 99 -7.48 26.18 10.18
CA LEU A 99 -7.01 26.86 8.97
C LEU A 99 -7.93 27.98 8.48
N MET A 100 -9.25 27.81 8.64
CA MET A 100 -10.27 28.78 8.23
C MET A 100 -10.22 30.09 9.04
N ARG A 101 -9.50 30.14 10.17
CA ARG A 101 -9.40 31.34 11.01
C ARG A 101 -8.87 32.54 10.21
N GLY A 102 -9.70 33.59 10.12
CA GLY A 102 -9.39 34.82 9.40
C GLY A 102 -9.26 34.69 7.88
N ILE A 103 -9.78 33.60 7.30
CA ILE A 103 -9.86 33.38 5.85
C ILE A 103 -11.27 33.72 5.36
N LYS A 104 -11.37 34.16 4.10
CA LYS A 104 -12.65 34.44 3.46
C LYS A 104 -13.42 33.13 3.23
N TRP A 105 -14.69 33.11 3.62
CA TRP A 105 -15.56 31.93 3.62
C TRP A 105 -15.69 31.21 2.28
N HIS A 106 -15.60 31.94 1.17
CA HIS A 106 -15.73 31.34 -0.16
C HIS A 106 -14.62 30.30 -0.43
N TRP A 107 -13.44 30.43 0.16
CA TRP A 107 -12.38 29.41 0.05
C TRP A 107 -12.72 28.12 0.79
N SER A 108 -13.46 28.22 1.88
CA SER A 108 -13.98 27.06 2.61
C SER A 108 -15.07 26.34 1.80
N ILE A 109 -15.87 27.09 1.03
CA ILE A 109 -16.81 26.49 0.08
C ILE A 109 -16.07 25.81 -1.06
N VAL A 110 -15.07 26.45 -1.66
CA VAL A 110 -14.27 25.84 -2.74
C VAL A 110 -13.64 24.52 -2.27
N PHE A 111 -13.07 24.50 -1.06
CA PHE A 111 -12.50 23.28 -0.50
C PHE A 111 -13.57 22.24 -0.13
N GLY A 112 -14.71 22.67 0.42
CA GLY A 112 -15.85 21.79 0.68
C GLY A 112 -16.41 21.16 -0.60
N LEU A 113 -16.51 21.93 -1.68
CA LEU A 113 -16.91 21.46 -3.01
C LEU A 113 -15.90 20.48 -3.60
N LEU A 114 -14.60 20.71 -3.40
CA LEU A 114 -13.57 19.73 -3.75
C LEU A 114 -13.86 18.41 -3.05
N LEU A 115 -13.94 18.38 -1.72
CA LEU A 115 -14.21 17.15 -0.97
C LEU A 115 -15.56 16.51 -1.36
N PHE A 116 -16.54 17.33 -1.73
CA PHE A 116 -17.86 16.90 -2.16
C PHE A 116 -17.88 16.21 -3.52
N THR A 117 -17.08 16.69 -4.47
CA THR A 117 -17.07 16.21 -5.85
C THR A 117 -15.97 15.20 -6.15
N MET A 118 -14.98 15.10 -5.27
CA MET A 118 -13.75 14.36 -5.50
C MET A 118 -14.04 12.89 -5.82
N ILE A 119 -13.41 12.37 -6.88
CA ILE A 119 -13.31 10.93 -7.11
C ILE A 119 -12.59 10.33 -5.91
N TYR A 120 -13.15 9.26 -5.35
CA TYR A 120 -12.74 8.73 -4.07
C TYR A 120 -11.33 8.12 -4.10
N VAL A 121 -10.32 8.95 -3.79
CA VAL A 121 -8.92 8.53 -3.68
C VAL A 121 -8.46 8.68 -2.22
N ARG A 122 -8.51 7.58 -1.47
CA ARG A 122 -8.15 7.59 -0.04
C ARG A 122 -6.69 7.96 0.22
N ASP A 123 -5.77 7.57 -0.65
CA ASP A 123 -4.35 7.92 -0.50
C ASP A 123 -4.17 9.44 -0.42
N SER A 124 -4.70 10.18 -1.39
CA SER A 124 -4.60 11.65 -1.41
C SER A 124 -5.26 12.29 -0.20
N LEU A 125 -6.41 11.76 0.25
CA LEU A 125 -7.08 12.24 1.47
C LEU A 125 -6.20 12.02 2.71
N PHE A 126 -5.62 10.84 2.88
CA PHE A 126 -4.77 10.53 4.04
C PHE A 126 -3.42 11.27 3.99
N PHE A 127 -2.83 11.44 2.80
CA PHE A 127 -1.65 12.28 2.60
C PHE A 127 -1.93 13.75 2.90
N SER A 128 -3.15 14.22 2.65
CA SER A 128 -3.49 15.61 2.91
C SER A 128 -3.55 15.94 4.40
N TYR A 129 -3.74 14.94 5.29
CA TYR A 129 -3.81 15.18 6.73
C TYR A 129 -2.48 15.67 7.33
N PRO A 130 -1.32 15.05 7.09
CA PRO A 130 -0.03 15.64 7.51
C PRO A 130 0.21 17.04 6.93
N LEU A 131 -0.10 17.28 5.65
CA LEU A 131 0.00 18.63 5.07
C LEU A 131 -0.88 19.63 5.85
N LEU A 132 -2.16 19.27 6.08
CA LEU A 132 -3.10 20.04 6.88
C LEU A 132 -2.54 20.37 8.27
N ALA A 133 -2.03 19.37 8.98
CA ALA A 133 -1.46 19.52 10.32
C ALA A 133 -0.26 20.49 10.33
N GLY A 134 0.66 20.37 9.37
CA GLY A 134 1.78 21.30 9.23
C GLY A 134 1.33 22.74 8.93
N LEU A 135 0.33 22.92 8.08
CA LEU A 135 -0.25 24.24 7.81
C LEU A 135 -0.95 24.83 9.05
N VAL A 136 -1.58 23.98 9.88
CA VAL A 136 -2.15 24.39 11.17
C VAL A 136 -1.05 24.91 12.10
N CYS A 137 0.14 24.29 12.15
CA CYS A 137 1.27 24.79 12.95
C CYS A 137 1.62 26.24 12.58
N PHE A 138 1.74 26.53 11.28
CA PHE A 138 2.00 27.89 10.79
C PHE A 138 0.88 28.87 11.19
N LYS A 139 -0.38 28.42 11.09
CA LYS A 139 -1.55 29.25 11.40
C LYS A 139 -1.67 29.57 12.90
N LEU A 140 -1.41 28.60 13.77
CA LEU A 140 -1.48 28.76 15.22
C LEU A 140 -0.48 29.80 15.72
N LEU A 141 0.74 29.80 15.18
CA LEU A 141 1.75 30.80 15.52
C LEU A 141 1.37 32.20 15.02
N SER A 142 0.82 32.29 13.80
CA SER A 142 0.42 33.57 13.20
C SER A 142 -0.77 34.25 13.92
N TYR A 143 -1.59 33.48 14.65
CA TYR A 143 -2.81 33.96 15.33
C TYR A 143 -2.74 33.96 16.85
N GLU A 144 -1.58 33.62 17.45
CA GLU A 144 -1.39 33.50 18.91
C GLU A 144 -1.83 34.77 19.67
N ASN A 145 -1.70 35.95 19.04
CA ASN A 145 -1.96 37.24 19.68
C ASN A 145 -3.38 37.81 19.47
N GLN A 146 -4.28 37.17 18.71
CA GLN A 146 -5.50 37.86 18.25
C GLN A 146 -6.81 37.52 18.97
N LYS A 147 -6.99 36.35 19.62
CA LYS A 147 -8.17 36.03 20.46
C LYS A 147 -7.90 34.87 21.44
N LYS A 148 -8.44 34.94 22.67
CA LYS A 148 -8.54 33.77 23.58
C LYS A 148 -9.37 32.68 22.89
N THR A 149 -8.73 31.57 22.52
CA THR A 149 -9.41 30.35 22.06
C THR A 149 -9.93 29.56 23.26
N PHE A 150 -11.00 28.78 23.07
CA PHE A 150 -11.58 27.94 24.13
C PHE A 150 -10.60 26.88 24.67
N PHE A 151 -9.70 26.38 23.81
CA PHE A 151 -8.65 25.42 24.17
C PHE A 151 -7.26 26.04 24.08
N SER A 152 -6.32 25.59 24.91
CA SER A 152 -4.90 26.00 24.85
C SER A 152 -4.21 25.52 23.57
N LEU A 153 -3.16 26.22 23.12
CA LEU A 153 -2.37 25.82 21.94
C LEU A 153 -1.81 24.39 22.06
N PRO A 154 -1.22 23.97 23.20
CA PRO A 154 -0.76 22.59 23.41
C PRO A 154 -1.86 21.54 23.19
N LEU A 155 -3.09 21.80 23.65
CA LEU A 155 -4.20 20.87 23.49
C LEU A 155 -4.66 20.77 22.03
N GLN A 156 -4.74 21.90 21.32
CA GLN A 156 -5.04 21.93 19.88
C GLN A 156 -3.98 21.12 19.10
N LEU A 157 -2.70 21.33 19.41
CA LEU A 157 -1.60 20.65 18.72
C LEU A 157 -1.55 19.16 19.04
N THR A 158 -1.78 18.77 20.29
CA THR A 158 -1.89 17.36 20.69
C THR A 158 -2.97 16.64 19.90
N PHE A 159 -4.15 17.26 19.76
CA PHE A 159 -5.25 16.68 19.01
C PHE A 159 -4.94 16.55 17.50
N ILE A 160 -4.18 17.49 16.92
CA ILE A 160 -3.79 17.49 15.50
C ILE A 160 -2.63 16.53 15.18
N PHE A 161 -1.72 16.29 16.12
CA PHE A 161 -0.60 15.37 15.92
C PHE A 161 -0.92 13.93 16.32
N ALA A 162 -1.94 13.70 17.14
CA ALA A 162 -2.31 12.35 17.55
C ALA A 162 -2.64 11.41 16.35
N PRO A 163 -3.31 11.83 15.26
CA PRO A 163 -3.52 10.94 14.11
C PRO A 163 -2.24 10.48 13.40
N PHE A 164 -1.09 11.13 13.62
CA PHE A 164 0.19 10.68 13.05
C PHE A 164 0.63 9.33 13.61
N GLY A 165 0.10 8.91 14.77
CA GLY A 165 0.29 7.55 15.29
C GLY A 165 -0.64 6.52 14.67
N LEU A 166 -1.87 6.92 14.31
CA LEU A 166 -2.87 6.04 13.69
C LEU A 166 -2.59 5.81 12.19
N LEU A 167 -2.21 6.86 11.45
CA LEU A 167 -2.01 6.79 9.99
C LEU A 167 -1.01 5.70 9.56
N PRO A 168 0.17 5.54 10.19
CA PRO A 168 1.10 4.45 9.89
C PRO A 168 0.54 3.05 10.17
N LEU A 169 -0.41 2.93 11.11
CA LEU A 169 -1.09 1.66 11.43
C LEU A 169 -2.26 1.36 10.47
N ILE A 170 -2.70 2.35 9.70
CA ILE A 170 -3.63 2.14 8.60
C ILE A 170 -2.86 1.69 7.36
N LYS A 171 -1.84 2.45 6.95
CA LYS A 171 -1.00 2.17 5.79
C LYS A 171 0.45 2.56 6.09
N GLY A 172 1.37 1.59 6.02
CA GLY A 172 2.76 1.77 6.48
C GLY A 172 3.52 2.88 5.75
N SER A 173 3.20 3.15 4.48
CA SER A 173 3.81 4.24 3.70
C SER A 173 3.55 5.64 4.26
N LEU A 174 2.50 5.83 5.08
CA LEU A 174 2.19 7.10 5.75
C LEU A 174 3.22 7.45 6.85
N LEU A 175 4.00 6.47 7.32
CA LEU A 175 5.03 6.67 8.35
C LEU A 175 6.03 7.75 7.94
N ILE A 176 6.52 7.70 6.70
CA ILE A 176 7.54 8.63 6.19
C ILE A 176 6.99 10.06 6.17
N LEU A 177 5.76 10.24 5.64
CA LEU A 177 5.13 11.55 5.57
C LEU A 177 4.87 12.13 6.97
N CYS A 178 4.32 11.32 7.87
CA CYS A 178 4.04 11.74 9.25
C CYS A 178 5.33 12.11 10.00
N ALA A 179 6.38 11.30 9.88
CA ALA A 179 7.67 11.55 10.53
C ALA A 179 8.32 12.85 10.02
N LEU A 180 8.39 13.06 8.69
CA LEU A 180 8.98 14.27 8.12
C LEU A 180 8.22 15.53 8.52
N VAL A 181 6.88 15.51 8.46
CA VAL A 181 6.06 16.67 8.87
C VAL A 181 6.18 16.94 10.37
N ALA A 182 6.26 15.90 11.22
CA ALA A 182 6.50 16.04 12.65
C ALA A 182 7.85 16.70 12.95
N ILE A 183 8.92 16.27 12.25
CA ILE A 183 10.25 16.86 12.37
C ILE A 183 10.23 18.32 11.90
N PHE A 184 9.66 18.61 10.73
CA PHE A 184 9.58 19.98 10.22
C PHE A 184 8.79 20.90 11.16
N SER A 185 7.67 20.42 11.70
CA SER A 185 6.85 21.19 12.64
C SER A 185 7.56 21.41 13.97
N SER A 186 8.29 20.40 14.45
CA SER A 186 9.11 20.52 15.66
C SER A 186 10.23 21.55 15.49
N VAL A 187 10.98 21.48 14.38
CA VAL A 187 12.02 22.47 14.04
C VAL A 187 11.42 23.86 13.88
N PHE A 188 10.27 23.98 13.21
CA PHE A 188 9.55 25.25 13.07
C PHE A 188 9.21 25.87 14.43
N PHE A 189 8.62 25.12 15.36
CA PHE A 189 8.32 25.65 16.70
C PHE A 189 9.57 25.94 17.52
N LYS A 190 10.63 25.13 17.38
CA LYS A 190 11.90 25.36 18.07
C LYS A 190 12.56 26.67 17.67
N ILE A 191 12.58 26.99 16.36
CA ILE A 191 13.12 28.23 15.82
C ILE A 191 12.32 29.46 16.27
N ASN A 192 11.01 29.30 16.50
CA ASN A 192 10.14 30.35 17.05
C ASN A 192 10.06 30.31 18.59
N GLU A 193 11.03 29.69 19.26
CA GLU A 193 11.18 29.63 20.72
C GLU A 193 10.02 28.95 21.49
N LYS A 194 9.18 28.17 20.80
CA LYS A 194 8.08 27.41 21.39
C LYS A 194 8.49 25.97 21.71
N ASN A 195 9.43 25.78 22.63
CA ASN A 195 10.01 24.47 22.99
C ASN A 195 8.95 23.41 23.34
N GLN A 196 7.92 23.78 24.11
CA GLN A 196 6.84 22.87 24.49
C GLN A 196 6.08 22.34 23.27
N LEU A 197 5.75 23.21 22.30
CA LEU A 197 5.04 22.82 21.07
C LEU A 197 5.93 21.96 20.16
N ALA A 198 7.24 22.23 20.13
CA ALA A 198 8.21 21.43 19.40
C ALA A 198 8.30 19.99 19.93
N LEU A 199 8.26 19.81 21.25
CA LEU A 199 8.23 18.48 21.88
C LEU A 199 6.91 17.75 21.61
N ILE A 200 5.77 18.45 21.66
CA ILE A 200 4.45 17.88 21.34
C ILE A 200 4.43 17.27 19.94
N CYS A 201 5.01 17.95 18.94
CA CYS A 201 5.06 17.46 17.56
C CYS A 201 5.79 16.11 17.42
N LEU A 202 6.72 15.77 18.33
CA LEU A 202 7.50 14.53 18.28
C LEU A 202 6.96 13.45 19.20
N ILE A 203 6.55 13.82 20.43
CA ILE A 203 6.14 12.87 21.46
C ILE A 203 4.73 12.34 21.19
N ILE A 204 3.79 13.21 20.80
CA ILE A 204 2.38 12.81 20.62
C ILE A 204 2.19 11.75 19.52
N PRO A 205 2.84 11.83 18.34
CA PRO A 205 2.77 10.75 17.37
C PRO A 205 3.20 9.40 17.92
N ILE A 206 4.26 9.35 18.75
CA ILE A 206 4.79 8.11 19.34
C ILE A 206 3.81 7.55 20.38
N LEU A 207 3.33 8.39 21.30
CA LEU A 207 2.35 7.96 22.31
C LEU A 207 1.05 7.49 21.67
N SER A 208 0.59 8.19 20.64
CA SER A 208 -0.60 7.81 19.88
C SER A 208 -0.40 6.50 19.13
N LEU A 209 0.75 6.30 18.51
CA LEU A 209 1.08 5.04 17.83
C LEU A 209 1.03 3.87 18.81
N LEU A 210 1.63 4.02 20.00
CA LEU A 210 1.57 3.00 21.06
C LEU A 210 0.14 2.75 21.56
N LEU A 211 -0.64 3.81 21.74
CA LEU A 211 -2.04 3.72 22.18
C LEU A 211 -2.88 2.92 21.18
N PHE A 212 -2.82 3.27 19.89
CA PHE A 212 -3.56 2.55 18.85
C PHE A 212 -3.01 1.14 18.63
N TRP A 213 -1.69 0.93 18.73
CA TRP A 213 -1.08 -0.40 18.63
C TRP A 213 -1.63 -1.35 19.69
N VAL A 214 -1.61 -0.95 20.97
CA VAL A 214 -2.18 -1.72 22.08
C VAL A 214 -3.70 -1.81 21.95
N GLY A 215 -4.36 -0.74 21.49
CA GLY A 215 -5.81 -0.71 21.22
C GLY A 215 -6.27 -1.70 20.14
N ALA A 216 -5.38 -2.10 19.23
CA ALA A 216 -5.61 -3.17 18.27
C ALA A 216 -5.29 -4.58 18.82
N GLY A 217 -5.02 -4.70 20.13
CA GLY A 217 -4.67 -5.96 20.79
C GLY A 217 -3.24 -6.45 20.51
N GLN A 218 -2.36 -5.59 19.98
CA GLN A 218 -1.02 -5.99 19.59
C GLN A 218 -0.02 -5.83 20.75
N SER A 219 0.86 -6.82 20.92
CA SER A 219 1.96 -6.74 21.90
C SER A 219 2.99 -5.69 21.50
N VAL A 220 3.46 -4.89 22.46
CA VAL A 220 4.52 -3.88 22.26
C VAL A 220 5.82 -4.52 21.75
N SER A 221 6.10 -5.78 22.11
CA SER A 221 7.28 -6.53 21.63
C SER A 221 7.31 -6.68 20.11
N ASN A 222 6.14 -6.69 19.46
CA ASN A 222 6.02 -6.94 18.03
C ASN A 222 6.06 -5.64 17.21
N LEU A 223 6.05 -4.47 17.85
CA LEU A 223 6.05 -3.19 17.16
C LEU A 223 7.33 -2.98 16.34
N PHE A 224 8.48 -3.40 16.86
CA PHE A 224 9.74 -3.32 16.10
C PHE A 224 9.67 -4.18 14.82
N GLY A 225 9.14 -5.40 14.91
CA GLY A 225 8.93 -6.27 13.76
C GLY A 225 7.99 -5.65 12.71
N TYR A 226 6.97 -4.91 13.15
CA TYR A 226 6.08 -4.18 12.24
C TYR A 226 6.77 -3.03 11.51
N LEU A 227 7.57 -2.23 12.23
CA LEU A 227 8.33 -1.13 11.65
C LEU A 227 9.41 -1.65 10.69
N GLU A 228 10.14 -2.70 11.06
CA GLU A 228 11.12 -3.37 10.20
C GLU A 228 10.47 -3.95 8.94
N GLY A 229 9.31 -4.62 9.10
CA GLY A 229 8.53 -5.13 7.98
C GLY A 229 8.06 -4.03 7.04
N THR A 230 7.56 -2.92 7.58
CA THR A 230 7.12 -1.74 6.81
C THR A 230 8.26 -1.14 5.99
N VAL A 231 9.45 -1.02 6.58
CA VAL A 231 10.64 -0.52 5.90
C VAL A 231 11.08 -1.48 4.79
N SER A 232 11.14 -2.78 5.08
CA SER A 232 11.51 -3.82 4.11
C SER A 232 10.59 -3.84 2.89
N LEU A 233 9.27 -3.75 3.13
CA LEU A 233 8.27 -3.67 2.07
C LEU A 233 8.44 -2.41 1.23
N THR A 234 8.66 -1.25 1.87
CA THR A 234 8.81 0.04 1.17
C THR A 234 10.02 0.03 0.23
N PHE A 235 11.14 -0.58 0.63
CA PHE A 235 12.33 -0.67 -0.22
C PHE A 235 12.12 -1.58 -1.44
N GLY A 236 11.46 -2.72 -1.27
CA GLY A 236 11.18 -3.65 -2.38
C GLY A 236 10.03 -3.22 -3.30
N PHE A 237 9.10 -2.41 -2.80
CA PHE A 237 7.86 -2.05 -3.50
C PHE A 237 8.11 -1.36 -4.84
N SER A 238 9.01 -0.37 -4.89
CA SER A 238 9.22 0.43 -6.10
C SER A 238 9.71 -0.40 -7.28
N GLU A 239 10.55 -1.41 -7.05
CA GLU A 239 11.00 -2.32 -8.09
C GLU A 239 9.92 -3.34 -8.47
N ALA A 240 9.29 -3.95 -7.48
CA ALA A 240 8.32 -5.02 -7.71
C ALA A 240 7.02 -4.52 -8.36
N MET A 241 6.59 -3.31 -8.03
CA MET A 241 5.30 -2.76 -8.46
C MET A 241 5.44 -1.70 -9.57
N ALA A 242 6.66 -1.49 -10.10
CA ALA A 242 6.88 -0.59 -11.24
C ALA A 242 6.07 -1.02 -12.46
N THR A 243 5.21 -0.14 -12.96
CA THR A 243 4.52 -0.31 -14.24
C THR A 243 4.58 1.00 -15.01
N GLU A 244 4.73 0.92 -16.32
CA GLU A 244 4.73 2.11 -17.18
C GLU A 244 3.32 2.71 -17.35
N GLY A 245 3.28 3.94 -17.85
CA GLY A 245 2.06 4.68 -18.13
C GLY A 245 2.37 5.91 -18.99
N ILE A 246 1.38 6.79 -19.13
CA ILE A 246 1.43 7.93 -20.06
C ILE A 246 2.43 8.98 -19.55
N HIS A 247 3.50 9.24 -20.30
CA HIS A 247 4.59 10.12 -19.88
C HIS A 247 4.16 11.59 -19.70
N GLU A 248 3.20 12.04 -20.50
CA GLU A 248 2.62 13.38 -20.44
C GLU A 248 1.99 13.69 -19.08
N GLU A 249 1.43 12.68 -18.41
CA GLU A 249 0.85 12.83 -17.06
C GLU A 249 1.91 13.20 -16.03
N ILE A 250 3.09 12.58 -16.13
CA ILE A 250 4.23 12.86 -15.26
C ILE A 250 4.73 14.29 -15.53
N ILE A 251 4.92 14.65 -16.80
CA ILE A 251 5.39 15.99 -17.19
C ILE A 251 4.42 17.06 -16.68
N LEU A 252 3.12 16.90 -16.93
CA LEU A 252 2.09 17.85 -16.50
C LEU A 252 2.05 17.98 -14.98
N TYR A 253 2.15 16.87 -14.25
CA TYR A 253 2.23 16.87 -12.80
C TYR A 253 3.47 17.63 -12.29
N LEU A 254 4.65 17.38 -12.87
CA LEU A 254 5.90 18.02 -12.46
C LEU A 254 5.90 19.52 -12.76
N ILE A 255 5.38 19.95 -13.91
CA ILE A 255 5.21 21.37 -14.25
C ILE A 255 4.33 22.05 -13.20
N ASN A 256 3.18 21.46 -12.87
CA ASN A 256 2.27 22.05 -11.90
C ASN A 256 2.86 22.05 -10.47
N CYS A 257 3.63 21.02 -10.09
CA CYS A 257 4.40 21.03 -8.85
C CYS A 257 5.39 22.20 -8.82
N ALA A 258 6.15 22.41 -9.91
CA ALA A 258 7.09 23.50 -10.02
C ALA A 258 6.39 24.86 -9.91
N LEU A 259 5.22 25.04 -10.52
CA LEU A 259 4.43 26.27 -10.41
C LEU A 259 3.98 26.55 -8.96
N ILE A 260 3.48 25.54 -8.24
CA ILE A 260 3.07 25.68 -6.83
C ILE A 260 4.28 26.00 -5.95
N LEU A 261 5.38 25.26 -6.09
CA LEU A 261 6.58 25.43 -5.28
C LEU A 261 7.26 26.78 -5.57
N LEU A 262 7.35 27.20 -6.83
CA LEU A 262 7.88 28.51 -7.23
C LEU A 262 7.00 29.64 -6.71
N PHE A 263 5.67 29.50 -6.76
CA PHE A 263 4.76 30.47 -6.15
C PHE A 263 5.04 30.65 -4.65
N ILE A 264 5.18 29.56 -3.90
CA ILE A 264 5.52 29.61 -2.48
C ILE A 264 6.89 30.27 -2.28
N ALA A 265 7.89 29.86 -3.05
CA ALA A 265 9.26 30.36 -2.95
C ALA A 265 9.38 31.87 -3.25
N LEU A 266 8.62 32.40 -4.22
CA LEU A 266 8.68 33.82 -4.62
C LEU A 266 7.83 34.74 -3.72
N LYS A 267 6.94 34.21 -2.88
CA LYS A 267 6.10 35.05 -2.00
C LYS A 267 6.87 35.52 -0.76
N ASN A 268 7.38 36.75 -0.82
CA ASN A 268 8.08 37.43 0.29
C ASN A 268 7.13 38.04 1.36
N GLN A 269 5.92 37.50 1.54
CA GLN A 269 4.93 38.05 2.49
C GLN A 269 5.17 37.62 3.95
N MET A 270 6.15 36.76 4.20
CA MET A 270 6.44 36.17 5.50
C MET A 270 7.96 35.97 5.70
N PRO A 271 8.43 35.77 6.95
CA PRO A 271 9.84 35.50 7.22
C PRO A 271 10.39 34.31 6.41
N ARG A 272 11.67 34.36 6.05
CA ARG A 272 12.32 33.33 5.21
C ARG A 272 12.15 31.91 5.77
N MET A 273 12.28 31.75 7.09
CA MET A 273 12.13 30.45 7.76
C MET A 273 10.70 29.91 7.71
N HIS A 274 9.69 30.78 7.82
CA HIS A 274 8.28 30.38 7.72
C HIS A 274 7.94 29.93 6.30
N ARG A 275 8.44 30.66 5.30
CA ARG A 275 8.31 30.27 3.90
C ARG A 275 9.01 28.94 3.61
N PHE A 276 10.23 28.74 4.12
CA PHE A 276 10.95 27.48 3.95
C PHE A 276 10.19 26.31 4.56
N PHE A 277 9.63 26.46 5.77
CA PHE A 277 8.76 25.45 6.39
C PHE A 277 7.59 25.07 5.49
N ILE A 278 6.83 26.04 4.97
CA ILE A 278 5.68 25.77 4.07
C ILE A 278 6.15 25.10 2.77
N LEU A 279 7.26 25.55 2.19
CA LEU A 279 7.86 24.94 1.01
C LEU A 279 8.23 23.47 1.25
N SER A 280 8.83 23.15 2.40
CA SER A 280 9.20 21.78 2.78
C SER A 280 7.96 20.88 2.96
N LEU A 281 6.88 21.39 3.55
CA LEU A 281 5.62 20.64 3.68
C LEU A 281 5.03 20.27 2.33
N PHE A 282 4.92 21.25 1.41
CA PHE A 282 4.39 21.02 0.07
C PHE A 282 5.31 20.10 -0.75
N LEU A 283 6.63 20.27 -0.65
CA LEU A 283 7.60 19.45 -1.36
C LEU A 283 7.45 17.97 -0.98
N VAL A 284 7.43 17.65 0.32
CA VAL A 284 7.32 16.25 0.78
C VAL A 284 5.95 15.66 0.43
N PHE A 285 4.86 16.41 0.57
CA PHE A 285 3.52 15.97 0.19
C PHE A 285 3.41 15.65 -1.30
N LEU A 286 3.90 16.56 -2.17
CA LEU A 286 3.87 16.39 -3.62
C LEU A 286 4.81 15.27 -4.08
N PHE A 287 5.98 15.13 -3.46
CA PHE A 287 6.92 14.05 -3.77
C PHE A 287 6.38 12.66 -3.41
N LEU A 288 5.79 12.48 -2.23
CA LEU A 288 5.22 11.18 -1.85
C LEU A 288 3.96 10.84 -2.65
N SER A 289 3.15 11.85 -3.02
CA SER A 289 2.02 11.67 -3.94
C SER A 289 2.48 11.25 -5.33
N PHE A 290 3.56 11.86 -5.84
CA PHE A 290 4.20 11.47 -7.10
C PHE A 290 4.65 10.01 -7.06
N LYS A 291 5.44 9.65 -6.04
CA LYS A 291 5.99 8.29 -5.91
C LYS A 291 4.87 7.25 -5.82
N THR A 292 3.84 7.50 -5.01
CA THR A 292 2.73 6.56 -4.86
C THR A 292 1.90 6.41 -6.14
N GLY A 293 1.65 7.52 -6.86
CA GLY A 293 0.80 7.52 -8.05
C GLY A 293 1.48 7.01 -9.32
N PHE A 294 2.78 7.28 -9.51
CA PHE A 294 3.47 6.99 -10.78
C PHE A 294 4.43 5.79 -10.73
N THR A 295 4.73 5.22 -9.56
CA THR A 295 5.45 3.93 -9.47
C THR A 295 4.64 2.82 -10.14
N ARG A 296 3.40 2.58 -9.69
CA ARG A 296 2.45 1.66 -10.34
C ARG A 296 1.46 2.45 -11.20
N HIS A 297 1.99 3.11 -12.25
CA HIS A 297 1.34 4.22 -12.95
C HIS A 297 -0.11 3.92 -13.38
N PHE A 298 -0.32 2.84 -14.13
CA PHE A 298 -1.64 2.48 -14.64
C PHE A 298 -2.63 2.23 -13.51
N GLY A 299 -3.74 2.98 -13.51
CA GLY A 299 -4.77 2.88 -12.47
C GLY A 299 -4.35 3.41 -11.09
N HIS A 300 -3.23 4.13 -10.94
CA HIS A 300 -2.85 4.80 -9.69
C HIS A 300 -2.49 6.29 -9.87
N ALA A 301 -2.34 6.78 -11.10
CA ALA A 301 -2.05 8.20 -11.38
C ALA A 301 -3.11 9.18 -10.83
N PHE A 302 -4.33 8.70 -10.53
CA PHE A 302 -5.34 9.49 -9.82
C PHE A 302 -4.85 9.97 -8.44
N ILE A 303 -3.91 9.26 -7.79
CA ILE A 303 -3.35 9.64 -6.48
C ILE A 303 -2.57 10.94 -6.61
N ALA A 304 -1.64 11.01 -7.56
CA ALA A 304 -0.83 12.19 -7.79
C ALA A 304 -1.72 13.37 -8.21
N SER A 305 -2.58 13.17 -9.20
CA SER A 305 -3.45 14.23 -9.74
C SER A 305 -4.49 14.76 -8.74
N SER A 306 -5.02 13.90 -7.87
CA SER A 306 -5.89 14.30 -6.76
C SER A 306 -5.14 15.08 -5.70
N SER A 307 -3.93 14.65 -5.35
CA SER A 307 -3.10 15.33 -4.36
C SER A 307 -2.70 16.73 -4.81
N ILE A 308 -2.34 16.94 -6.08
CA ILE A 308 -1.93 18.28 -6.55
C ILE A 308 -3.10 19.27 -6.51
N LEU A 309 -4.33 18.82 -6.80
CA LEU A 309 -5.52 19.64 -6.67
C LEU A 309 -5.83 19.99 -5.21
N ILE A 310 -5.64 19.04 -4.27
CA ILE A 310 -5.73 19.31 -2.83
C ILE A 310 -4.68 20.35 -2.41
N ALA A 311 -3.42 20.18 -2.82
CA ALA A 311 -2.35 21.12 -2.49
C ALA A 311 -2.69 22.54 -2.96
N ALA A 312 -3.08 22.71 -4.22
CA ALA A 312 -3.47 24.02 -4.76
C ALA A 312 -4.67 24.62 -4.00
N SER A 313 -5.64 23.79 -3.62
CA SER A 313 -6.85 24.21 -2.89
C SER A 313 -6.57 24.59 -1.42
N LEU A 314 -5.42 24.18 -0.87
CA LEU A 314 -4.98 24.59 0.47
C LEU A 314 -4.18 25.91 0.48
N LEU A 315 -3.65 26.36 -0.65
CA LEU A 315 -2.92 27.64 -0.76
C LEU A 315 -3.71 28.88 -0.28
N PRO A 316 -5.01 29.04 -0.54
CA PRO A 316 -5.76 30.22 -0.11
C PRO A 316 -5.85 30.41 1.41
N PHE A 317 -5.65 29.34 2.19
CA PHE A 317 -5.67 29.40 3.65
C PHE A 317 -4.39 30.02 4.24
N ILE A 318 -3.37 30.18 3.40
CA ILE A 318 -2.05 30.69 3.73
C ILE A 318 -1.78 32.01 3.00
N PHE A 319 -2.05 32.06 1.70
CA PHE A 319 -1.71 33.19 0.83
C PHE A 319 -2.96 33.91 0.30
N ASN A 320 -3.00 35.23 0.47
CA ASN A 320 -4.03 36.07 -0.14
C ASN A 320 -3.52 36.65 -1.47
N SER A 321 -3.63 35.89 -2.56
CA SER A 321 -3.19 36.32 -3.90
C SER A 321 -4.12 35.81 -4.99
N LYS A 322 -4.44 36.67 -5.98
CA LYS A 322 -5.24 36.28 -7.16
C LYS A 322 -4.61 35.13 -7.96
N MET A 323 -3.28 35.03 -7.96
CA MET A 323 -2.54 33.95 -8.63
C MET A 323 -2.85 32.56 -8.08
N VAL A 324 -3.30 32.46 -6.81
CA VAL A 324 -3.75 31.19 -6.22
C VAL A 324 -4.95 30.62 -6.98
N PHE A 325 -5.86 31.47 -7.46
CA PHE A 325 -6.99 31.03 -8.28
C PHE A 325 -6.50 30.42 -9.60
N CYS A 326 -5.51 31.03 -10.25
CA CYS A 326 -4.91 30.48 -11.47
C CYS A 326 -4.26 29.10 -11.20
N LEU A 327 -3.54 28.94 -10.08
CA LEU A 327 -2.93 27.65 -9.71
C LEU A 327 -3.98 26.57 -9.43
N ILE A 328 -5.11 26.93 -8.81
CA ILE A 328 -6.24 26.02 -8.63
C ILE A 328 -6.81 25.60 -9.98
N LEU A 329 -6.98 26.53 -10.92
CA LEU A 329 -7.45 26.19 -12.28
C LEU A 329 -6.47 25.30 -13.04
N VAL A 330 -5.17 25.59 -13.00
CA VAL A 330 -4.13 24.74 -13.62
C VAL A 330 -4.14 23.34 -13.00
N SER A 331 -4.29 23.26 -11.67
CA SER A 331 -4.37 21.98 -10.96
C SER A 331 -5.65 21.22 -11.25
N PHE A 332 -6.77 21.93 -11.43
CA PHE A 332 -8.03 21.32 -11.86
C PHE A 332 -7.93 20.75 -13.27
N ASN A 333 -7.27 21.45 -14.20
CA ASN A 333 -7.00 20.94 -15.54
C ASN A 333 -6.07 19.73 -15.51
N THR A 334 -5.00 19.78 -14.71
CA THR A 334 -4.08 18.63 -14.50
C THR A 334 -4.84 17.41 -13.96
N TRP A 335 -5.68 17.63 -12.95
CA TRP A 335 -6.53 16.61 -12.38
C TRP A 335 -7.50 16.03 -13.43
N SER A 336 -8.24 16.88 -14.14
CA SER A 336 -9.21 16.45 -15.14
C SER A 336 -8.56 15.65 -16.27
N TYR A 337 -7.42 16.11 -16.78
CA TYR A 337 -6.67 15.45 -17.84
C TYR A 337 -6.25 14.03 -17.41
N ILE A 338 -5.51 13.91 -16.30
CA ILE A 338 -5.03 12.61 -15.81
C ILE A 338 -6.20 11.67 -15.48
N ASN A 339 -7.25 12.14 -14.82
CA ASN A 339 -8.37 11.27 -14.43
C ASN A 339 -9.19 10.80 -15.66
N SER A 340 -9.28 11.62 -16.71
CA SER A 340 -10.02 11.28 -17.94
C SER A 340 -9.42 10.09 -18.70
N HIS A 341 -8.13 9.79 -18.54
CA HIS A 341 -7.49 8.63 -19.17
C HIS A 341 -7.91 7.29 -18.53
N TYR A 342 -8.32 7.29 -17.25
CA TYR A 342 -8.59 6.06 -16.51
C TYR A 342 -10.08 5.87 -16.20
N THR A 343 -10.85 6.96 -16.07
CA THR A 343 -12.26 6.89 -15.67
C THR A 343 -13.06 8.03 -16.28
N ASN A 344 -14.34 7.76 -16.58
CA ASN A 344 -15.29 8.82 -16.89
C ASN A 344 -15.62 9.61 -15.61
N ILE A 345 -15.21 10.87 -15.57
CA ILE A 345 -15.46 11.78 -14.45
C ILE A 345 -16.97 12.10 -14.40
N SER A 346 -17.68 11.55 -13.39
CA SER A 346 -19.10 11.82 -13.18
C SER A 346 -19.37 12.28 -11.75
N ILE A 347 -19.69 13.57 -11.60
CA ILE A 347 -20.04 14.19 -10.32
C ILE A 347 -21.26 13.49 -9.70
N CYS A 348 -22.26 13.13 -10.53
CA CYS A 348 -23.46 12.45 -10.06
C CYS A 348 -23.13 11.06 -9.48
N ASN A 349 -22.25 10.29 -10.13
CA ASN A 349 -21.84 8.98 -9.63
C ASN A 349 -20.97 9.10 -8.37
N ASN A 350 -20.08 10.09 -8.30
CA ASN A 350 -19.30 10.38 -7.10
C ASN A 350 -20.20 10.75 -5.91
N PHE A 351 -21.23 11.56 -6.17
CA PHE A 351 -22.22 11.93 -5.17
C PHE A 351 -23.00 10.71 -4.66
N LYS A 352 -23.56 9.91 -5.57
CA LYS A 352 -24.31 8.70 -5.21
C LYS A 352 -23.45 7.71 -4.43
N SER A 353 -22.24 7.44 -4.90
CA SER A 353 -21.33 6.47 -4.28
C SER A 353 -20.83 6.89 -2.90
N THR A 354 -20.72 8.19 -2.62
CA THR A 354 -20.25 8.70 -1.31
C THR A 354 -21.40 9.02 -0.38
N TYR A 355 -22.28 9.94 -0.77
CA TYR A 355 -23.27 10.54 0.13
C TYR A 355 -24.54 9.72 0.24
N SER A 356 -25.02 9.15 -0.87
CA SER A 356 -26.18 8.24 -0.79
C SER A 356 -25.78 6.98 -0.02
N ALA A 357 -24.61 6.40 -0.28
CA ALA A 357 -24.08 5.29 0.49
C ALA A 357 -23.91 5.63 1.98
N ALA A 358 -23.40 6.82 2.31
CA ALA A 358 -23.27 7.26 3.70
C ALA A 358 -24.64 7.38 4.40
N TRP A 359 -25.62 8.01 3.74
CA TRP A 359 -26.98 8.16 4.28
C TRP A 359 -27.68 6.83 4.49
N PHE A 360 -27.69 5.96 3.47
CA PHE A 360 -28.32 4.64 3.57
C PHE A 360 -27.59 3.74 4.58
N GLY A 361 -26.26 3.77 4.61
CA GLY A 361 -25.46 3.03 5.58
C GLY A 361 -25.72 3.48 7.02
N LEU A 362 -25.79 4.80 7.26
CA LEU A 362 -26.13 5.35 8.57
C LEU A 362 -27.55 4.93 8.99
N LYS A 363 -28.52 5.07 8.08
CA LYS A 363 -29.91 4.65 8.32
C LYS A 363 -30.00 3.16 8.65
N ASN A 364 -29.28 2.30 7.94
CA ASN A 364 -29.26 0.86 8.18
C ASN A 364 -28.68 0.54 9.56
N ARG A 365 -27.53 1.16 9.91
CA ARG A 365 -26.90 0.99 11.23
C ARG A 365 -27.78 1.46 12.39
N LEU A 366 -28.57 2.53 12.21
CA LEU A 366 -29.51 3.02 13.21
C LEU A 366 -30.77 2.16 13.35
N LYS A 367 -31.23 1.52 12.26
CA LYS A 367 -32.46 0.70 12.25
C LYS A 367 -32.25 -0.73 12.74
N GLY A 368 -31.05 -1.29 12.64
CA GLY A 368 -30.76 -2.63 13.13
C GLY A 368 -29.26 -2.92 13.15
N SER A 369 -28.74 -3.31 14.32
CA SER A 369 -27.32 -3.62 14.50
C SER A 369 -26.84 -4.85 13.74
N ASN A 370 -27.76 -5.74 13.33
CA ASN A 370 -27.40 -7.07 12.81
C ASN A 370 -27.38 -7.17 11.27
N GLY A 371 -27.86 -6.17 10.53
CA GLY A 371 -27.96 -6.25 9.06
C GLY A 371 -26.62 -6.51 8.38
N LEU A 372 -25.58 -5.72 8.73
CA LEU A 372 -24.24 -5.90 8.15
C LEU A 372 -23.61 -7.25 8.51
N LYS A 373 -23.90 -7.78 9.70
CA LYS A 373 -23.43 -9.11 10.12
C LYS A 373 -24.16 -10.21 9.34
N GLN A 374 -25.45 -10.04 9.06
CA GLN A 374 -26.20 -10.95 8.19
C GLN A 374 -25.67 -10.91 6.76
N ASP A 375 -25.45 -9.72 6.19
CA ASP A 375 -24.85 -9.56 4.86
C ASP A 375 -23.46 -10.21 4.78
N PHE A 376 -22.63 -9.99 5.81
CA PHE A 376 -21.33 -10.65 5.92
C PHE A 376 -21.48 -12.18 5.92
N ASN A 377 -22.33 -12.73 6.78
CA ASN A 377 -22.55 -14.18 6.83
C ASN A 377 -23.07 -14.74 5.50
N LEU A 378 -24.00 -14.04 4.84
CA LEU A 378 -24.53 -14.43 3.53
C LEU A 378 -23.43 -14.47 2.48
N VAL A 379 -22.59 -13.44 2.40
CA VAL A 379 -21.48 -13.36 1.46
C VAL A 379 -20.39 -14.39 1.76
N MET A 380 -20.09 -14.64 3.03
CA MET A 380 -19.15 -15.69 3.44
C MET A 380 -19.68 -17.08 3.05
N ASN A 381 -20.95 -17.37 3.28
CA ASN A 381 -21.55 -18.63 2.85
C ASN A 381 -21.55 -18.77 1.32
N PHE A 382 -21.89 -17.71 0.59
CA PHE A 382 -21.81 -17.70 -0.87
C PHE A 382 -20.40 -18.00 -1.39
N MET A 383 -19.36 -17.39 -0.80
CA MET A 383 -17.97 -17.69 -1.16
C MET A 383 -17.54 -19.11 -0.78
N ARG A 384 -18.04 -19.65 0.35
CA ARG A 384 -17.82 -21.06 0.74
C ARG A 384 -18.38 -22.00 -0.34
N ASP A 385 -19.61 -21.76 -0.76
CA ASP A 385 -20.30 -22.57 -1.77
C ASP A 385 -19.65 -22.45 -3.16
N GLN A 386 -19.06 -21.29 -3.49
CA GLN A 386 -18.29 -21.11 -4.72
C GLN A 386 -16.92 -21.82 -4.67
N ALA A 387 -16.22 -21.77 -3.54
CA ALA A 387 -14.89 -22.34 -3.41
C ALA A 387 -14.92 -23.87 -3.46
N LEU A 388 -15.92 -24.48 -2.80
CA LEU A 388 -16.04 -25.94 -2.61
C LEU A 388 -14.79 -26.56 -1.97
N PHE A 389 -14.15 -25.81 -1.07
CA PHE A 389 -13.00 -26.34 -0.34
C PHE A 389 -13.48 -27.38 0.69
N PRO A 390 -12.83 -28.56 0.75
CA PRO A 390 -13.13 -29.54 1.79
C PRO A 390 -12.79 -28.99 3.17
N GLU A 391 -13.40 -29.58 4.20
CA GLU A 391 -12.96 -29.37 5.58
C GLU A 391 -11.63 -30.12 5.79
N LEU A 392 -10.61 -29.39 6.21
CA LEU A 392 -9.24 -29.87 6.39
C LEU A 392 -8.91 -29.86 7.89
N PRO A 393 -8.54 -30.99 8.50
CA PRO A 393 -8.19 -31.03 9.91
C PRO A 393 -6.91 -30.24 10.20
N GLY A 394 -6.82 -29.64 11.39
CA GLY A 394 -5.65 -28.85 11.78
C GLY A 394 -5.64 -27.47 11.13
N THR A 395 -4.45 -27.04 10.69
CA THR A 395 -4.18 -25.68 10.21
C THR A 395 -3.94 -25.63 8.71
N THR A 396 -4.39 -24.56 8.06
CA THR A 396 -4.30 -24.39 6.60
C THR A 396 -3.74 -23.03 6.22
N ASP A 397 -2.82 -22.96 5.25
CA ASP A 397 -2.47 -21.73 4.54
C ASP A 397 -2.88 -21.81 3.06
N ILE A 398 -2.94 -20.66 2.39
CA ILE A 398 -3.26 -20.55 0.96
C ILE A 398 -2.20 -19.75 0.20
N TYR A 399 -1.81 -20.29 -0.95
CA TYR A 399 -1.00 -19.64 -1.97
C TYR A 399 -1.88 -19.51 -3.24
N SER A 400 -1.90 -18.40 -3.97
CA SER A 400 -1.13 -17.17 -3.75
C SER A 400 -1.93 -16.11 -2.98
N SER A 401 -3.16 -15.81 -3.43
CA SER A 401 -3.86 -14.57 -3.05
C SER A 401 -5.30 -14.73 -2.59
N ASN A 402 -5.87 -15.94 -2.58
CA ASN A 402 -7.31 -16.18 -2.36
C ASN A 402 -7.72 -16.38 -0.89
N GLN A 403 -7.21 -15.57 0.05
CA GLN A 403 -7.57 -15.72 1.47
C GLN A 403 -9.08 -15.62 1.73
N SER A 404 -9.85 -14.89 0.91
CA SER A 404 -11.32 -14.86 1.04
C SER A 404 -11.96 -16.25 0.96
N TYR A 405 -11.50 -17.11 0.05
CA TYR A 405 -12.03 -18.48 -0.07
C TYR A 405 -11.59 -19.37 1.10
N LEU A 406 -10.33 -19.27 1.52
CA LEU A 406 -9.88 -20.02 2.69
C LEU A 406 -10.66 -19.61 3.96
N ILE A 407 -10.79 -18.32 4.22
CA ILE A 407 -11.47 -17.79 5.41
C ILE A 407 -12.96 -18.15 5.38
N SER A 408 -13.62 -18.10 4.21
CA SER A 408 -15.03 -18.49 4.10
C SER A 408 -15.28 -19.99 4.22
N SER A 409 -14.30 -20.83 3.88
CA SER A 409 -14.41 -22.28 4.01
C SER A 409 -14.48 -22.79 5.45
N GLN A 410 -14.29 -21.93 6.46
CA GLN A 410 -14.26 -22.25 7.89
C GLN A 410 -13.06 -23.11 8.33
N ASN A 411 -12.09 -23.35 7.44
CA ASN A 411 -10.81 -23.94 7.80
C ASN A 411 -10.00 -23.01 8.71
N THR A 412 -9.16 -23.58 9.58
CA THR A 412 -8.31 -22.81 10.49
C THR A 412 -7.15 -22.18 9.74
N TRP A 413 -7.26 -20.88 9.43
CA TRP A 413 -6.20 -20.16 8.73
C TRP A 413 -4.96 -19.98 9.59
N SER A 414 -3.81 -20.46 9.12
CA SER A 414 -2.49 -20.26 9.73
C SER A 414 -1.53 -19.72 8.67
N PRO A 415 -1.48 -18.39 8.46
CA PRO A 415 -0.70 -17.80 7.38
C PRO A 415 0.81 -17.87 7.61
N ARG A 416 1.55 -17.92 6.50
CA ARG A 416 2.94 -17.44 6.48
C ARG A 416 3.02 -15.91 6.69
N PRO A 417 4.14 -15.37 7.21
CA PRO A 417 4.25 -13.95 7.55
C PRO A 417 3.85 -12.99 6.42
N VAL A 418 4.39 -13.18 5.20
CA VAL A 418 3.96 -12.45 4.01
C VAL A 418 2.98 -13.33 3.24
N PHE A 419 1.71 -13.23 3.63
CA PHE A 419 0.64 -14.14 3.20
C PHE A 419 0.18 -13.97 1.74
N GLN A 420 0.68 -12.94 1.03
CA GLN A 420 0.42 -12.67 -0.39
C GLN A 420 1.72 -12.86 -1.17
N SER A 421 1.82 -13.90 -2.00
CA SER A 421 3.10 -14.26 -2.65
C SER A 421 3.66 -13.13 -3.52
N TYR A 422 2.79 -12.38 -4.20
CA TYR A 422 3.20 -11.24 -5.02
C TYR A 422 3.88 -10.12 -4.22
N SER A 423 3.65 -10.08 -2.90
CA SER A 423 4.18 -9.07 -1.97
C SER A 423 5.51 -9.46 -1.31
N VAL A 424 6.07 -10.63 -1.65
CA VAL A 424 7.37 -11.09 -1.16
C VAL A 424 8.49 -10.39 -1.96
N PHE A 425 8.62 -9.08 -1.79
CA PHE A 425 9.43 -8.22 -2.67
C PHE A 425 10.95 -8.36 -2.51
N THR A 426 11.41 -8.89 -1.38
CA THR A 426 12.84 -8.94 -1.04
C THR A 426 13.24 -10.33 -0.53
N ALA A 427 14.52 -10.67 -0.67
CA ALA A 427 15.06 -11.90 -0.10
C ALA A 427 14.86 -12.02 1.42
N SER A 428 14.89 -10.90 2.16
CA SER A 428 14.61 -10.91 3.60
C SER A 428 13.17 -11.27 3.94
N LEU A 429 12.20 -10.87 3.11
CA LEU A 429 10.79 -11.25 3.26
C LEU A 429 10.58 -12.71 2.86
N ALA A 430 11.21 -13.16 1.79
CA ALA A 430 11.17 -14.56 1.35
C ALA A 430 11.71 -15.51 2.43
N GLU A 431 12.82 -15.14 3.06
CA GLU A 431 13.41 -15.93 4.16
C GLU A 431 12.47 -16.04 5.37
N LYS A 432 11.62 -15.04 5.66
CA LYS A 432 10.60 -15.13 6.72
C LYS A 432 9.54 -16.20 6.39
N ASN A 433 9.07 -16.28 5.14
CA ASN A 433 8.12 -17.31 4.70
C ASN A 433 8.78 -18.70 4.67
N LYS A 434 10.01 -18.80 4.16
CA LYS A 434 10.79 -20.04 4.19
C LYS A 434 10.97 -20.59 5.62
N LYS A 435 11.38 -19.74 6.57
CA LYS A 435 11.52 -20.14 7.99
C LYS A 435 10.20 -20.62 8.59
N HIS A 436 9.07 -20.05 8.19
CA HIS A 436 7.75 -20.52 8.62
C HIS A 436 7.48 -21.95 8.14
N LEU A 437 7.78 -22.28 6.88
CA LEU A 437 7.62 -23.63 6.32
C LEU A 437 8.59 -24.67 6.91
N MET A 438 9.74 -24.23 7.41
CA MET A 438 10.71 -25.06 8.15
C MET A 438 10.31 -25.29 9.61
N GLY A 439 9.48 -24.41 10.17
CA GLY A 439 9.12 -24.40 11.58
C GLY A 439 8.13 -25.49 11.97
N LYS A 440 8.02 -25.75 13.28
CA LYS A 440 7.04 -26.69 13.85
C LYS A 440 5.59 -26.26 13.57
N ASN A 441 5.36 -24.95 13.46
CA ASN A 441 4.06 -24.33 13.24
C ASN A 441 3.68 -24.19 11.75
N ARG A 442 4.41 -24.85 10.84
CA ARG A 442 4.01 -24.89 9.43
C ARG A 442 2.60 -25.52 9.29
N PRO A 443 1.77 -25.02 8.37
CA PRO A 443 0.39 -25.48 8.25
C PRO A 443 0.32 -26.97 7.92
N ASP A 444 -0.72 -27.64 8.37
CA ASP A 444 -0.94 -29.06 8.10
C ASP A 444 -1.42 -29.29 6.66
N HIS A 445 -2.10 -28.29 6.10
CA HIS A 445 -2.54 -28.26 4.72
C HIS A 445 -2.16 -26.97 4.00
N ILE A 446 -1.89 -27.08 2.70
CA ILE A 446 -1.70 -25.91 1.83
C ILE A 446 -2.67 -26.02 0.66
N ILE A 447 -3.42 -24.95 0.43
CA ILE A 447 -4.21 -24.77 -0.78
C ILE A 447 -3.36 -23.94 -1.74
N PHE A 448 -2.93 -24.52 -2.84
CA PHE A 448 -1.95 -23.92 -3.74
C PHE A 448 -2.54 -23.62 -5.11
N LYS A 449 -2.38 -22.38 -5.58
CA LYS A 449 -2.74 -21.94 -6.92
C LYS A 449 -1.71 -20.96 -7.45
N ILE A 450 -1.34 -21.15 -8.72
CA ILE A 450 -0.44 -20.26 -9.44
C ILE A 450 -1.24 -19.15 -10.11
N GLU A 451 -0.94 -17.91 -9.74
CA GLU A 451 -1.68 -16.72 -10.17
C GLU A 451 -0.79 -15.47 -10.03
N PRO A 452 0.34 -15.41 -10.78
CA PRO A 452 1.26 -14.28 -10.72
C PRO A 452 0.62 -13.02 -11.29
N ILE A 453 1.10 -11.85 -10.85
CA ILE A 453 0.66 -10.56 -11.39
C ILE A 453 1.69 -9.96 -12.35
N ASP A 454 1.27 -8.95 -13.10
CA ASP A 454 2.14 -8.07 -13.90
C ASP A 454 3.12 -8.82 -14.84
N GLY A 455 2.72 -10.00 -15.36
CA GLY A 455 3.51 -10.81 -16.29
C GLY A 455 4.79 -11.39 -15.70
N ARG A 456 4.88 -11.54 -14.37
CA ARG A 456 6.04 -12.14 -13.69
C ARG A 456 6.15 -13.63 -13.98
N ILE A 457 7.36 -14.18 -13.88
CA ILE A 457 7.56 -15.62 -13.85
C ILE A 457 6.79 -16.19 -12.64
N PRO A 458 5.96 -17.24 -12.80
CA PRO A 458 5.19 -17.81 -11.69
C PRO A 458 6.02 -18.18 -10.46
N SER A 459 7.15 -18.85 -10.66
CA SER A 459 8.05 -19.31 -9.60
C SER A 459 8.88 -18.20 -8.96
N LEU A 460 8.77 -16.96 -9.45
CA LEU A 460 9.39 -15.79 -8.82
C LEU A 460 8.61 -15.36 -7.57
N GLU A 461 7.28 -15.51 -7.56
CA GLU A 461 6.44 -15.11 -6.43
C GLU A 461 6.56 -16.12 -5.29
N ASP A 462 7.19 -15.69 -4.20
CA ASP A 462 7.52 -16.55 -3.05
C ASP A 462 8.34 -17.79 -3.46
N GLY A 463 9.26 -17.62 -4.42
CA GLY A 463 10.03 -18.72 -5.02
C GLY A 463 10.81 -19.57 -4.01
N SER A 464 11.31 -18.96 -2.95
CA SER A 464 12.00 -19.68 -1.86
C SER A 464 11.12 -20.69 -1.11
N SER A 465 9.79 -20.55 -1.18
CA SER A 465 8.85 -21.50 -0.59
C SER A 465 8.73 -22.79 -1.42
N TRP A 466 8.91 -22.73 -2.75
CA TRP A 466 8.61 -23.84 -3.66
C TRP A 466 9.38 -25.13 -3.36
N PRO A 467 10.71 -25.11 -3.11
CA PRO A 467 11.43 -26.33 -2.72
C PRO A 467 10.84 -27.02 -1.50
N PHE A 468 10.37 -26.25 -0.50
CA PHE A 468 9.77 -26.78 0.72
C PHE A 468 8.35 -27.29 0.48
N LEU A 469 7.57 -26.64 -0.39
CA LEU A 469 6.25 -27.14 -0.78
C LEU A 469 6.37 -28.51 -1.47
N ILE A 470 7.32 -28.65 -2.40
CA ILE A 470 7.54 -29.89 -3.17
C ILE A 470 8.07 -31.01 -2.27
N THR A 471 9.02 -30.71 -1.38
CA THR A 471 9.69 -31.74 -0.58
C THR A 471 8.90 -32.14 0.67
N ASN A 472 8.27 -31.18 1.34
CA ASN A 472 7.64 -31.39 2.66
C ASN A 472 6.13 -31.57 2.65
N TYR A 473 5.50 -31.45 1.49
CA TYR A 473 4.08 -31.73 1.32
C TYR A 473 3.86 -32.77 0.22
N GLN A 474 2.69 -33.39 0.21
CA GLN A 474 2.25 -34.34 -0.81
C GLN A 474 0.89 -33.93 -1.37
N PRO A 475 0.64 -34.12 -2.67
CA PRO A 475 -0.64 -33.78 -3.28
C PRO A 475 -1.76 -34.71 -2.78
N MET A 476 -2.91 -34.13 -2.49
CA MET A 476 -4.13 -34.87 -2.14
C MET A 476 -5.09 -34.92 -3.33
N GLN A 477 -5.45 -33.75 -3.86
CA GLN A 477 -6.42 -33.60 -4.94
C GLN A 477 -6.36 -32.20 -5.56
N MET A 478 -6.98 -32.06 -6.73
CA MET A 478 -7.19 -30.79 -7.43
C MET A 478 -8.69 -30.47 -7.44
N ILE A 479 -9.08 -29.26 -7.02
CA ILE A 479 -10.46 -28.75 -7.10
C ILE A 479 -10.41 -27.31 -7.61
N ASN A 480 -11.13 -26.99 -8.69
CA ASN A 480 -11.24 -25.63 -9.23
C ASN A 480 -9.89 -24.91 -9.43
N ASP A 481 -8.90 -25.62 -9.99
CA ASP A 481 -7.49 -25.19 -10.18
C ASP A 481 -6.69 -24.92 -8.90
N PHE A 482 -7.20 -25.34 -7.73
CA PHE A 482 -6.47 -25.36 -6.47
C PHE A 482 -5.93 -26.76 -6.20
N LEU A 483 -4.63 -26.86 -5.97
CA LEU A 483 -3.95 -28.07 -5.52
C LEU A 483 -3.97 -28.11 -3.99
N PHE A 484 -4.54 -29.17 -3.44
CA PHE A 484 -4.52 -29.42 -2.00
C PHE A 484 -3.31 -30.25 -1.66
N LEU A 485 -2.50 -29.74 -0.75
CA LEU A 485 -1.25 -30.35 -0.29
C LEU A 485 -1.37 -30.70 1.19
N GLN A 486 -0.92 -31.89 1.58
CA GLN A 486 -0.83 -32.35 2.97
C GLN A 486 0.62 -32.39 3.43
N LYS A 487 0.86 -31.91 4.65
CA LYS A 487 2.17 -31.97 5.31
C LYS A 487 2.64 -33.40 5.50
N LYS A 488 3.90 -33.68 5.14
CA LYS A 488 4.59 -34.93 5.46
C LYS A 488 5.10 -34.90 6.91
N GLU A 489 5.16 -36.06 7.55
CA GLU A 489 5.58 -36.20 8.95
C GLU A 489 7.04 -35.76 9.18
N SER A 490 7.95 -36.17 8.28
CA SER A 490 9.39 -35.90 8.40
C SER A 490 9.80 -34.74 7.49
N PRO A 491 10.09 -33.54 8.04
CA PRO A 491 10.51 -32.39 7.25
C PRO A 491 11.96 -32.51 6.75
N ILE A 492 12.16 -32.28 5.47
CA ILE A 492 13.47 -31.93 4.91
C ILE A 492 13.74 -30.45 5.21
N VAL A 493 14.79 -30.20 5.98
CA VAL A 493 15.19 -28.86 6.45
C VAL A 493 16.00 -28.11 5.39
N GLU A 494 16.81 -28.83 4.62
CA GLU A 494 17.62 -28.26 3.53
C GLU A 494 17.40 -29.06 2.25
N PRO A 495 16.35 -28.74 1.47
CA PRO A 495 15.99 -29.51 0.28
C PRO A 495 16.94 -29.28 -0.89
N MET A 496 17.80 -28.27 -0.84
CA MET A 496 18.57 -27.78 -2.00
C MET A 496 20.08 -27.82 -1.74
N GLU A 497 20.85 -28.12 -2.78
CA GLU A 497 22.30 -27.94 -2.83
C GLU A 497 22.73 -27.04 -3.99
N LEU A 498 23.88 -26.38 -3.82
CA LEU A 498 24.50 -25.59 -4.89
C LEU A 498 25.08 -26.55 -5.93
N LEU A 499 24.68 -26.38 -7.18
CA LEU A 499 25.21 -27.12 -8.32
C LEU A 499 26.45 -26.42 -8.89
N THR A 500 26.30 -25.15 -9.27
CA THR A 500 27.38 -24.32 -9.81
C THR A 500 27.02 -22.84 -9.71
N SER A 501 28.02 -21.97 -9.83
CA SER A 501 27.84 -20.52 -9.94
C SER A 501 28.50 -20.01 -11.20
N GLU A 502 27.82 -19.12 -11.92
CA GLU A 502 28.28 -18.60 -13.20
C GLU A 502 28.09 -17.07 -13.25
N GLU A 503 29.01 -16.39 -13.91
CA GLU A 503 28.95 -14.95 -14.21
C GLU A 503 28.52 -14.75 -15.66
N HIS A 504 27.55 -13.86 -15.88
CA HIS A 504 26.92 -13.61 -17.17
C HIS A 504 26.68 -12.11 -17.37
N PHE A 505 26.41 -11.70 -18.61
CA PHE A 505 26.11 -10.31 -18.96
C PHE A 505 24.65 -10.12 -19.41
N LEU A 506 24.09 -8.93 -19.13
CA LEU A 506 22.77 -8.57 -19.63
C LEU A 506 22.78 -8.57 -21.17
N GLY A 507 21.77 -9.17 -21.78
CA GLY A 507 21.69 -9.40 -23.22
C GLY A 507 22.43 -10.65 -23.72
N GLU A 508 23.11 -11.39 -22.86
CA GLU A 508 23.73 -12.68 -23.22
C GLU A 508 22.68 -13.80 -23.30
N THR A 509 22.83 -14.70 -24.28
CA THR A 509 22.04 -15.94 -24.33
C THR A 509 22.75 -17.03 -23.53
N VAL A 510 22.16 -17.41 -22.41
CA VAL A 510 22.70 -18.36 -21.44
C VAL A 510 22.07 -19.73 -21.63
N THR A 511 22.90 -20.79 -21.64
CA THR A 511 22.44 -22.18 -21.64
C THR A 511 22.52 -22.73 -20.21
N PRO A 512 21.39 -23.01 -19.54
CA PRO A 512 21.42 -23.53 -18.17
C PRO A 512 22.00 -24.96 -18.11
N PRO A 513 22.56 -25.37 -16.97
CA PRO A 513 22.96 -26.76 -16.73
C PRO A 513 21.84 -27.75 -17.05
N GLN A 514 22.17 -28.81 -17.79
CA GLN A 514 21.22 -29.86 -18.16
C GLN A 514 21.21 -30.97 -17.10
N GLY A 515 20.03 -31.56 -16.88
CA GLY A 515 19.86 -32.72 -16.01
C GLY A 515 18.39 -33.11 -15.88
N ASP A 516 18.14 -34.25 -15.23
CA ASP A 516 16.79 -34.82 -15.07
C ASP A 516 16.05 -34.28 -13.83
N GLN A 517 16.75 -33.53 -12.98
CA GLN A 517 16.17 -32.90 -11.81
C GLN A 517 15.74 -31.45 -12.10
N PRO A 518 14.69 -30.96 -11.41
CA PRO A 518 14.34 -29.54 -11.42
C PRO A 518 15.53 -28.64 -11.07
N LEU A 519 15.77 -27.65 -11.92
CA LEU A 519 16.84 -26.68 -11.78
C LEU A 519 16.27 -25.37 -11.21
N PHE A 520 16.79 -24.97 -10.06
CA PHE A 520 16.50 -23.69 -9.44
C PHE A 520 17.66 -22.72 -9.67
N ALA A 521 17.37 -21.42 -9.66
CA ALA A 521 18.38 -20.39 -9.84
C ALA A 521 18.13 -19.19 -8.93
N GLU A 522 19.20 -18.69 -8.32
CA GLU A 522 19.25 -17.38 -7.65
C GLU A 522 20.01 -16.40 -8.53
N PHE A 523 19.39 -15.27 -8.86
CA PHE A 523 20.00 -14.23 -9.71
C PHE A 523 20.45 -13.05 -8.87
N GLN A 524 21.74 -12.76 -8.88
CA GLN A 524 22.33 -11.59 -8.21
C GLN A 524 22.52 -10.43 -9.19
N ILE A 525 21.41 -9.78 -9.56
CA ILE A 525 21.44 -8.59 -10.42
C ILE A 525 21.45 -7.35 -9.51
N LYS A 526 22.46 -6.48 -9.68
CA LYS A 526 22.67 -5.31 -8.82
C LYS A 526 22.40 -4.01 -9.58
N PRO A 527 21.67 -3.05 -9.01
CA PRO A 527 21.58 -1.72 -9.60
C PRO A 527 22.95 -1.02 -9.55
N THR A 528 23.18 -0.06 -10.45
CA THR A 528 24.26 0.91 -10.27
C THR A 528 23.90 1.88 -9.15
N ILE A 529 24.84 2.74 -8.73
CA ILE A 529 24.54 3.81 -7.76
C ILE A 529 23.44 4.74 -8.31
N LEU A 530 23.53 5.09 -9.60
CA LEU A 530 22.51 5.92 -10.26
C LEU A 530 21.16 5.20 -10.35
N GLY A 531 21.14 3.90 -10.65
CA GLY A 531 19.91 3.09 -10.64
C GLY A 531 19.28 2.96 -9.26
N TYR A 532 20.11 2.86 -8.21
CA TYR A 532 19.62 2.87 -6.84
C TYR A 532 18.96 4.21 -6.49
N LEU A 533 19.59 5.34 -6.86
CA LEU A 533 19.01 6.67 -6.66
C LEU A 533 17.73 6.86 -7.50
N SER A 534 17.68 6.36 -8.74
CA SER A 534 16.48 6.46 -9.56
C SER A 534 15.29 5.70 -8.95
N ALA A 535 15.53 4.55 -8.31
CA ALA A 535 14.51 3.80 -7.57
C ALA A 535 14.04 4.54 -6.29
N ILE A 536 14.90 5.33 -5.64
CA ILE A 536 14.52 6.17 -4.50
C ILE A 536 13.60 7.32 -4.96
N PHE A 537 13.95 8.01 -6.05
CA PHE A 537 13.21 9.19 -6.49
C PHE A 537 12.00 8.88 -7.37
N PHE A 538 11.99 7.74 -8.08
CA PHE A 538 10.90 7.36 -8.97
C PHE A 538 10.63 5.85 -9.01
N LYS A 539 11.18 5.13 -9.99
CA LYS A 539 11.06 3.68 -10.18
C LYS A 539 12.16 3.18 -11.13
N PRO A 540 12.63 1.92 -10.97
CA PRO A 540 13.54 1.31 -11.93
C PRO A 540 12.79 0.81 -13.17
N THR A 541 13.51 0.70 -14.28
CA THR A 541 13.03 0.08 -15.52
C THR A 541 12.88 -1.43 -15.31
N PRO A 542 11.77 -2.05 -15.75
CA PRO A 542 11.58 -3.48 -15.64
C PRO A 542 12.68 -4.28 -16.37
N LEU A 543 13.16 -5.33 -15.72
CA LEU A 543 13.96 -6.38 -16.37
C LEU A 543 13.00 -7.43 -16.95
N TYR A 544 13.38 -8.02 -18.08
CA TYR A 544 12.66 -9.14 -18.69
C TYR A 544 13.61 -10.32 -18.86
N ILE A 545 13.07 -11.52 -18.68
CA ILE A 545 13.73 -12.77 -19.02
C ILE A 545 12.99 -13.42 -20.19
N HIS A 546 13.75 -13.82 -21.20
CA HIS A 546 13.27 -14.48 -22.40
C HIS A 546 13.73 -15.92 -22.36
N PHE A 547 12.81 -16.86 -22.45
CA PHE A 547 13.08 -18.29 -22.47
C PHE A 547 12.92 -18.83 -23.89
N GLU A 548 13.82 -19.72 -24.29
CA GLU A 548 13.60 -20.68 -25.37
C GLU A 548 13.50 -22.08 -24.74
N LEU A 549 12.37 -22.76 -24.94
CA LEU A 549 12.13 -24.11 -24.44
C LEU A 549 12.73 -25.15 -25.39
N LYS A 550 12.95 -26.38 -24.92
CA LYS A 550 13.46 -27.48 -25.77
C LYS A 550 12.56 -27.78 -26.97
N ASN A 551 11.26 -27.52 -26.88
CA ASN A 551 10.32 -27.65 -28.00
C ASN A 551 10.34 -26.46 -28.99
N GLY A 552 11.24 -25.47 -28.79
CA GLY A 552 11.36 -24.27 -29.63
C GLY A 552 10.43 -23.12 -29.27
N THR A 553 9.52 -23.30 -28.30
CA THR A 553 8.62 -22.24 -27.84
C THR A 553 9.42 -21.12 -27.17
N LYS A 554 9.10 -19.87 -27.50
CA LYS A 554 9.67 -18.69 -26.85
C LYS A 554 8.66 -18.06 -25.89
N LYS A 555 9.13 -17.69 -24.70
CA LYS A 555 8.31 -17.03 -23.67
C LYS A 555 9.05 -15.84 -23.10
N GLN A 556 8.32 -14.84 -22.66
CA GLN A 556 8.88 -13.65 -22.03
C GLN A 556 8.15 -13.37 -20.72
N TYR A 557 8.91 -13.06 -19.68
CA TYR A 557 8.39 -12.74 -18.37
C TYR A 557 9.12 -11.54 -17.77
N ARG A 558 8.42 -10.80 -16.91
CA ARG A 558 9.04 -9.78 -16.09
C ARG A 558 9.86 -10.45 -14.98
N LEU A 559 11.09 -9.96 -14.80
CA LEU A 559 12.01 -10.37 -13.74
C LEU A 559 12.17 -9.21 -12.74
N ILE A 560 12.08 -9.52 -11.45
CA ILE A 560 12.32 -8.57 -10.36
C ILE A 560 13.60 -9.04 -9.67
N ALA A 561 14.69 -8.27 -9.84
CA ALA A 561 16.01 -8.63 -9.34
C ALA A 561 16.01 -8.91 -7.84
N ASN A 562 15.32 -8.10 -7.03
CA ASN A 562 15.26 -8.31 -5.58
C ASN A 562 14.51 -9.58 -5.17
N MET A 563 13.52 -10.03 -5.95
CA MET A 563 12.82 -11.31 -5.73
C MET A 563 13.69 -12.48 -6.21
N ALA A 564 14.36 -12.33 -7.34
CA ALA A 564 15.19 -13.36 -7.96
C ALA A 564 16.43 -13.74 -7.12
N LYS A 565 16.86 -12.87 -6.21
CA LYS A 565 17.88 -13.19 -5.18
C LYS A 565 17.47 -14.30 -4.22
N SER A 566 16.16 -14.53 -4.04
CA SER A 566 15.63 -15.56 -3.12
C SER A 566 15.45 -16.93 -3.79
N GLY A 567 15.70 -17.01 -5.08
CA GLY A 567 15.60 -18.24 -5.87
C GLY A 567 14.24 -18.37 -6.55
N LEU A 568 14.25 -19.01 -7.71
CA LEU A 568 13.07 -19.42 -8.46
C LEU A 568 13.32 -20.77 -9.12
N LEU A 569 12.25 -21.51 -9.42
CA LEU A 569 12.34 -22.70 -10.27
C LEU A 569 12.54 -22.25 -11.72
N LEU A 570 13.74 -22.51 -12.26
CA LEU A 570 14.15 -22.06 -13.59
C LEU A 570 13.71 -23.05 -14.67
N SER A 571 13.91 -24.35 -14.45
CA SER A 571 13.57 -25.40 -15.41
C SER A 571 13.06 -26.66 -14.68
N PRO A 572 11.96 -27.30 -15.10
CA PRO A 572 11.06 -26.91 -16.20
C PRO A 572 10.29 -25.61 -15.90
N LEU A 573 9.82 -24.92 -16.95
CA LEU A 573 8.97 -23.75 -16.82
C LEU A 573 7.57 -24.16 -16.34
N ILE A 574 7.21 -23.80 -15.11
CA ILE A 574 5.90 -24.06 -14.51
C ILE A 574 5.02 -22.82 -14.68
N GLU A 575 3.97 -22.93 -15.50
CA GLU A 575 3.10 -21.80 -15.87
C GLU A 575 1.77 -21.78 -15.11
N ASN A 576 1.29 -22.94 -14.64
CA ASN A 576 -0.02 -23.09 -13.98
C ASN A 576 0.00 -24.17 -12.89
N THR A 577 -1.07 -24.26 -12.10
CA THR A 577 -1.17 -25.20 -10.97
C THR A 577 -1.04 -26.67 -11.41
N THR A 578 -1.54 -27.04 -12.60
CA THR A 578 -1.42 -28.40 -13.14
C THR A 578 0.03 -28.77 -13.43
N ASP A 579 0.80 -27.84 -14.00
CA ASP A 579 2.25 -28.02 -14.19
C ASP A 579 2.95 -28.25 -12.85
N PHE A 580 2.58 -27.49 -11.82
CA PHE A 580 3.14 -27.66 -10.48
C PHE A 580 2.77 -29.03 -9.89
N ALA A 581 1.53 -29.49 -10.07
CA ALA A 581 1.11 -30.82 -9.63
C ALA A 581 1.90 -31.93 -10.34
N ALA A 582 2.22 -31.76 -11.63
CA ALA A 582 3.02 -32.73 -12.39
C ALA A 582 4.46 -32.90 -11.88
N MET A 583 4.98 -31.95 -11.10
CA MET A 583 6.32 -32.03 -10.49
C MET A 583 6.46 -33.17 -9.47
N PHE A 584 5.36 -33.62 -8.86
CA PHE A 584 5.37 -34.66 -7.85
C PHE A 584 5.58 -36.05 -8.50
N ASP A 585 4.68 -36.46 -9.40
CA ASP A 585 4.63 -37.85 -9.90
C ASP A 585 4.63 -37.99 -11.43
N LYS A 586 4.64 -36.88 -12.19
CA LYS A 586 4.45 -36.88 -13.66
C LYS A 586 5.45 -36.01 -14.39
N ARG A 587 6.72 -36.04 -13.97
CA ARG A 587 7.76 -35.13 -14.49
C ARG A 587 8.01 -35.28 -15.98
N ASP A 588 7.77 -36.46 -16.55
CA ASP A 588 7.92 -36.69 -17.99
C ASP A 588 6.97 -35.82 -18.83
N GLU A 589 5.81 -35.46 -18.30
CA GLU A 589 4.86 -34.54 -18.96
C GLU A 589 5.45 -33.11 -19.10
N LEU A 590 6.48 -32.77 -18.32
CA LEU A 590 7.14 -31.47 -18.30
C LEU A 590 8.39 -31.39 -19.19
N ASN A 591 8.77 -32.48 -19.88
CA ASN A 591 9.97 -32.52 -20.73
C ASN A 591 9.96 -31.48 -21.85
N SER A 592 8.79 -31.18 -22.40
CA SER A 592 8.62 -30.12 -23.42
C SER A 592 8.80 -28.70 -22.85
N LYS A 593 8.71 -28.55 -21.53
CA LYS A 593 8.83 -27.28 -20.78
C LYS A 593 10.22 -27.04 -20.21
N LEU A 594 11.18 -27.91 -20.49
CA LEU A 594 12.58 -27.70 -20.12
C LEU A 594 13.15 -26.47 -20.85
N ILE A 595 13.88 -25.63 -20.12
CA ILE A 595 14.55 -24.47 -20.70
C ILE A 595 15.78 -24.93 -21.49
N LYS A 596 15.84 -24.57 -22.77
CA LYS A 596 17.02 -24.76 -23.63
C LYS A 596 18.01 -23.61 -23.43
N SER A 597 17.52 -22.38 -23.42
CA SER A 597 18.33 -21.19 -23.15
C SER A 597 17.45 -20.05 -22.62
N PHE A 598 18.09 -19.04 -22.03
CA PHE A 598 17.42 -17.81 -21.63
C PHE A 598 18.29 -16.58 -21.81
N GLN A 599 17.67 -15.41 -21.84
CA GLN A 599 18.35 -14.12 -21.93
C GLN A 599 17.65 -13.11 -21.03
N ILE A 600 18.41 -12.40 -20.20
CA ILE A 600 17.91 -11.29 -19.39
C ILE A 600 18.20 -9.98 -20.10
N SER A 601 17.19 -9.13 -20.30
CA SER A 601 17.36 -7.86 -21.00
C SER A 601 16.47 -6.76 -20.42
N LEU A 602 16.72 -5.53 -20.87
CA LEU A 602 15.94 -4.34 -20.56
C LEU A 602 16.03 -3.35 -21.72
N ASN A 603 15.30 -2.24 -21.61
CA ASN A 603 15.42 -1.14 -22.56
C ASN A 603 16.90 -0.67 -22.65
N PRO A 604 17.54 -0.70 -23.83
CA PRO A 604 18.95 -0.32 -24.01
C PRO A 604 19.27 1.10 -23.50
N ASN A 605 18.31 2.03 -23.59
CA ASN A 605 18.48 3.41 -23.11
C ASN A 605 18.58 3.52 -21.58
N MET A 606 18.28 2.43 -20.87
CA MET A 606 18.23 2.36 -19.40
C MET A 606 19.31 1.43 -18.82
N LEU A 607 20.30 1.00 -19.62
CA LEU A 607 21.42 0.17 -19.16
C LEU A 607 22.16 0.78 -17.96
N TRP A 608 22.22 2.11 -17.86
CA TRP A 608 22.86 2.81 -16.73
C TRP A 608 22.23 2.50 -15.36
N GLN A 609 21.01 1.95 -15.29
CA GLN A 609 20.35 1.62 -14.03
C GLN A 609 20.88 0.33 -13.40
N TRP A 610 21.44 -0.58 -14.18
CA TRP A 610 21.86 -1.90 -13.72
C TRP A 610 23.32 -2.15 -14.05
N LYS A 611 24.01 -2.91 -13.19
CA LYS A 611 25.33 -3.44 -13.58
C LYS A 611 25.13 -4.42 -14.74
N ASN A 612 26.02 -4.36 -15.73
CA ASN A 612 25.94 -5.23 -16.90
C ASN A 612 26.18 -6.69 -16.55
N GLU A 613 27.04 -6.94 -15.56
CA GLU A 613 27.40 -8.27 -15.07
C GLU A 613 26.48 -8.70 -13.91
N TYR A 614 26.10 -9.97 -13.90
CA TYR A 614 25.33 -10.60 -12.82
C TYR A 614 25.78 -12.04 -12.57
N VAL A 615 25.54 -12.52 -11.35
CA VAL A 615 25.87 -13.90 -10.95
C VAL A 615 24.60 -14.74 -10.89
N ILE A 616 24.68 -15.98 -11.34
CA ILE A 616 23.63 -16.99 -11.19
C ILE A 616 24.16 -18.11 -10.29
N HIS A 617 23.43 -18.45 -9.24
CA HIS A 617 23.68 -19.66 -8.46
C HIS A 617 22.64 -20.71 -8.83
N TYR A 618 23.06 -21.76 -9.53
CA TYR A 618 22.21 -22.88 -9.88
C TYR A 618 22.14 -23.85 -8.72
N LYS A 619 20.94 -24.32 -8.42
CA LYS A 619 20.67 -25.26 -7.33
C LYS A 619 19.78 -26.40 -7.82
N ARG A 620 19.91 -27.57 -7.19
CA ARG A 620 19.05 -28.73 -7.41
C ARG A 620 18.63 -29.35 -6.09
N PHE A 621 17.70 -30.28 -6.12
CA PHE A 621 17.35 -31.04 -4.92
C PHE A 621 18.53 -31.89 -4.45
N ARG A 622 18.70 -32.00 -3.13
CA ARG A 622 19.67 -32.91 -2.51
C ARG A 622 19.30 -34.37 -2.69
#